data_AF-A0A9E6AQE3-F1
#
_entry.id   AF-A0A9E6AQE3-F1
#
_cell.length_a   1.000
_cell.length_b   1.000
_cell.length_c   1.000
_cell.angle_alpha   90.00
_cell.angle_beta   90.00
_cell.angle_gamma   90.00
#
_symmetry.space_group_name_H-M   'P 1'
#
loop_
_entity.id
_entity.type
_entity.pdbx_description
1 polymer ?
#
loop_
_entity_poly.entity_id
_entity_poly.type
_entity_poly.pdbx_seq_one_letter_code
_entity_poly.pdbx_strand_id
1 'polypeptide(L)'
;MQEDKLSGGFVRGRRRRLARAATALVLTMSTIVFGAAYKVASDTKAYRDFVESEPFEVLYEPPFSPMISAEPDLHEQTRRRCESKLRAVLSEPALPGAPRLMEKRLEILARVKSEPAFFVREPRHSDEPVSPYASALRKRMSSGHPFTMLKRLRSHFLNFHADARATVLKEGYLYADTPEGALAIMTLLKARHLFGHDRIWIQRGARLLYAVRDETGRYHYENGEDTGKRVRLMVFDRLGSGSPPTDALHRDLRGLRYRLHFRQMQIRTITENNIVANLRYGKWWVPTLLASDGPRLELDCEIASRSIQAAVTNFRQDERRRERSFQVVRRVILEEIDERLPFDEPRHEYGHQLDGKLRVAWRSAYQRGKKRYNFNGDPYLVFDLQGRPFVPQVCIDFLTDTLERASGTWWRDRTRPPARDVGRLDFSAYENPDLLRQVPRFTALAREHPEMFEIYEPPWRVRVKIGLLRLFIDYLIAETDQYIPGDIVLIKGKTPWDRRRAHYHSFFIYESDPLTGVPLYIAGNAGRPTLRAWETESRRTPLRYIVTRIRPRTDWLESIVRPNSSTELEPPSLGPGRG
;
A
#
# COMPACT_ATOMS: atom_id res chain seq x y z
N MET A 1 9.98 73.64 26.30
CA MET A 1 11.42 73.98 26.21
C MET A 1 11.87 73.72 24.79
N GLN A 2 12.27 74.80 24.10
CA GLN A 2 13.16 74.87 22.92
C GLN A 2 14.35 73.91 23.05
N GLU A 3 15.10 73.47 22.05
CA GLU A 3 15.42 73.74 20.63
C GLU A 3 16.12 72.41 20.20
N ASP A 4 16.38 71.99 18.97
CA ASP A 4 17.03 72.71 17.88
C ASP A 4 17.10 71.80 16.63
N LYS A 5 17.22 72.43 15.46
CA LYS A 5 17.53 71.77 14.18
C LYS A 5 19.03 71.43 14.14
N LEU A 6 19.43 70.40 13.39
CA LEU A 6 20.59 70.45 12.48
C LEU A 6 20.65 69.23 11.54
N SER A 7 21.32 69.48 10.42
CA SER A 7 21.25 68.85 9.09
C SER A 7 22.35 67.82 8.80
N GLY A 8 22.19 67.10 7.68
CA GLY A 8 23.26 66.37 6.96
C GLY A 8 23.00 64.87 6.91
N GLY A 9 22.87 64.19 5.77
CA GLY A 9 23.72 64.24 4.58
C GLY A 9 24.60 62.98 4.56
N PHE A 10 24.61 62.24 3.43
CA PHE A 10 25.45 61.06 3.13
C PHE A 10 25.07 59.70 3.75
N VAL A 11 24.61 58.76 2.90
CA VAL A 11 25.33 57.55 2.41
C VAL A 11 24.34 56.74 1.53
N ARG A 12 24.09 57.21 0.30
CA ARG A 12 23.54 56.40 -0.79
C ARG A 12 24.69 55.88 -1.66
N GLY A 13 25.49 54.95 -1.12
CA GLY A 13 26.67 54.43 -1.83
C GLY A 13 27.00 52.95 -1.60
N ARG A 14 26.54 52.34 -0.50
CA ARG A 14 26.96 50.97 -0.13
C ARG A 14 25.94 49.84 -0.40
N ARG A 15 24.68 50.15 -0.73
CA ARG A 15 23.64 49.10 -0.90
C ARG A 15 23.63 48.39 -2.26
N ARG A 16 24.32 48.90 -3.30
CA ARG A 16 24.34 48.24 -4.64
C ARG A 16 25.48 47.25 -4.85
N ARG A 17 26.54 47.25 -4.03
CA ARG A 17 27.64 46.26 -4.15
C ARG A 17 27.40 44.96 -3.36
N LEU A 18 26.61 45.01 -2.28
CA LEU A 18 26.26 43.81 -1.50
C LEU A 18 25.20 42.92 -2.17
N ALA A 19 24.30 43.48 -2.99
CA ALA A 19 23.28 42.69 -3.69
C ALA A 19 23.85 41.84 -4.85
N ARG A 20 24.94 42.27 -5.48
CA ARG A 20 25.59 41.51 -6.56
C ARG A 20 26.49 40.39 -6.04
N ALA A 21 27.12 40.56 -4.87
CA ALA A 21 27.90 39.50 -4.23
C ALA A 21 27.03 38.36 -3.67
N ALA A 22 25.85 38.68 -3.12
CA ALA A 22 24.91 37.67 -2.61
C ALA A 22 24.27 36.83 -3.73
N THR A 23 24.06 37.40 -4.93
CA THR A 23 23.48 36.67 -6.06
C THR A 23 24.49 35.73 -6.72
N ALA A 24 25.77 36.11 -6.76
CA ALA A 24 26.84 35.24 -7.26
C ALA A 24 27.09 34.05 -6.32
N LEU A 25 27.08 34.24 -5.00
CA LEU A 25 27.33 33.16 -4.03
C LEU A 25 26.20 32.12 -4.00
N VAL A 26 24.95 32.52 -4.25
CA VAL A 26 23.79 31.62 -4.34
C VAL A 26 23.79 30.79 -5.63
N LEU A 27 24.34 31.33 -6.73
CA LEU A 27 24.50 30.61 -7.98
C LEU A 27 25.64 29.59 -7.93
N THR A 28 26.80 29.90 -7.32
CA THR A 28 27.91 28.93 -7.19
C THR A 28 27.65 27.82 -6.17
N MET A 29 26.93 28.10 -5.08
CA MET A 29 26.52 27.05 -4.12
C MET A 29 25.42 26.13 -4.70
N SER A 30 24.57 26.64 -5.59
CA SER A 30 23.57 25.80 -6.26
C SER A 30 24.21 24.84 -7.26
N THR A 31 25.26 25.22 -8.00
CA THR A 31 25.98 24.30 -8.89
C THR A 31 26.82 23.26 -8.15
N ILE A 32 27.37 23.58 -6.98
CA ILE A 32 28.16 22.62 -6.18
C ILE A 32 27.25 21.61 -5.46
N VAL A 33 26.07 22.03 -4.98
CA VAL A 33 25.11 21.11 -4.34
C VAL A 33 24.34 20.27 -5.37
N PHE A 34 24.03 20.80 -6.57
CA PHE A 34 23.43 19.99 -7.64
C PHE A 34 24.44 19.08 -8.35
N GLY A 35 25.71 19.48 -8.48
CA GLY A 35 26.77 18.65 -9.05
C GLY A 35 27.15 17.44 -8.17
N ALA A 36 27.06 17.58 -6.83
CA ALA A 36 27.28 16.47 -5.91
C ALA A 36 26.08 15.52 -5.80
N ALA A 37 24.85 16.01 -6.00
CA ALA A 37 23.65 15.17 -5.98
C ALA A 37 23.48 14.34 -7.27
N TYR A 38 23.99 14.80 -8.40
CA TYR A 38 23.93 14.06 -9.67
C TYR A 38 25.06 13.03 -9.86
N LYS A 39 26.14 13.12 -9.08
CA LYS A 39 27.26 12.16 -9.16
C LYS A 39 27.07 10.90 -8.31
N VAL A 40 26.01 10.83 -7.50
CA VAL A 40 25.64 9.63 -6.72
C VAL A 40 24.71 8.69 -7.50
N ALA A 41 24.21 9.11 -8.67
CA ALA A 41 23.29 8.33 -9.50
C ALA A 41 23.94 7.68 -10.74
N SER A 42 25.27 7.76 -10.90
CA SER A 42 25.98 7.16 -12.05
C SER A 42 27.01 6.09 -11.67
N ASP A 43 27.11 5.69 -10.40
CA ASP A 43 27.95 4.55 -10.00
C ASP A 43 27.17 3.22 -10.09
N THR A 44 26.60 3.00 -11.28
CA THR A 44 26.13 1.68 -11.73
C THR A 44 27.28 0.69 -11.95
N LYS A 45 28.54 1.10 -11.76
CA LYS A 45 29.71 0.24 -11.94
C LYS A 45 29.83 -0.81 -10.84
N ALA A 46 29.61 -0.46 -9.57
CA ALA A 46 29.62 -1.43 -8.47
C ALA A 46 28.47 -2.46 -8.52
N TYR A 47 27.35 -2.10 -9.16
CA TYR A 47 26.22 -3.00 -9.37
C TYR A 47 26.40 -3.87 -10.64
N ARG A 48 27.04 -3.32 -11.69
CA ARG A 48 27.39 -4.07 -12.90
C ARG A 48 28.51 -5.09 -12.63
N ASP A 49 29.51 -4.71 -11.84
CA ASP A 49 30.62 -5.59 -11.44
C ASP A 49 30.17 -6.71 -10.47
N PHE A 50 29.05 -6.55 -9.75
CA PHE A 50 28.44 -7.62 -8.91
C PHE A 50 27.55 -8.58 -9.72
N VAL A 51 26.99 -8.13 -10.85
CA VAL A 51 26.14 -8.96 -11.72
C VAL A 51 26.97 -9.72 -12.76
N GLU A 52 28.21 -9.31 -13.02
CA GLU A 52 29.10 -9.89 -14.04
C GLU A 52 30.20 -10.83 -13.49
N SER A 53 30.24 -11.15 -12.18
CA SER A 53 31.38 -11.84 -11.56
C SER A 53 31.18 -13.29 -11.08
N GLU A 54 30.24 -14.05 -11.63
CA GLU A 54 30.20 -15.51 -11.40
C GLU A 54 30.03 -16.23 -12.75
N PRO A 55 31.09 -16.87 -13.30
CA PRO A 55 30.92 -17.81 -14.39
C PRO A 55 30.06 -18.97 -13.88
N PHE A 56 28.93 -19.19 -14.53
CA PHE A 56 28.07 -20.35 -14.27
C PHE A 56 28.89 -21.61 -14.59
N GLU A 57 29.40 -22.29 -13.56
CA GLU A 57 29.94 -23.64 -13.72
C GLU A 57 28.80 -24.56 -14.15
N VAL A 58 28.76 -24.84 -15.46
CA VAL A 58 27.94 -25.92 -16.01
C VAL A 58 28.55 -27.22 -15.50
N LEU A 59 28.01 -27.72 -14.39
CA LEU A 59 28.33 -29.06 -13.89
C LEU A 59 27.97 -30.07 -14.98
N TYR A 60 29.00 -30.57 -15.66
CA TYR A 60 28.91 -31.62 -16.66
C TYR A 60 28.62 -32.93 -15.91
N GLU A 61 27.35 -33.35 -15.88
CA GLU A 61 27.00 -34.69 -15.40
C GLU A 61 27.54 -35.75 -16.37
N PRO A 62 28.11 -36.86 -15.85
CA PRO A 62 28.63 -37.94 -16.70
C PRO A 62 27.52 -38.58 -17.53
N PRO A 63 27.84 -39.16 -18.71
CA PRO A 63 26.85 -39.76 -19.58
C PRO A 63 26.28 -41.04 -18.93
N PHE A 64 25.11 -40.89 -18.30
CA PHE A 64 24.26 -42.02 -17.97
C PHE A 64 23.64 -42.56 -19.25
N SER A 65 24.03 -43.77 -19.64
CA SER A 65 23.29 -44.56 -20.64
C SER A 65 21.87 -44.83 -20.16
N PRO A 66 20.82 -44.50 -20.95
CA PRO A 66 19.50 -45.03 -20.72
C PRO A 66 19.17 -46.06 -21.81
N MET A 67 19.29 -47.34 -21.47
CA MET A 67 18.23 -48.26 -21.84
C MET A 67 17.12 -48.07 -20.81
N ILE A 68 15.93 -47.61 -21.23
CA ILE A 68 14.59 -47.90 -20.66
C ILE A 68 13.52 -47.11 -21.45
N SER A 69 12.63 -47.87 -22.08
CA SER A 69 11.29 -47.57 -22.63
C SER A 69 10.92 -46.16 -23.15
N ALA A 70 10.62 -46.13 -24.45
CA ALA A 70 10.18 -45.01 -25.26
C ALA A 70 8.70 -44.59 -25.04
N GLU A 71 8.33 -44.23 -23.81
CA GLU A 71 7.15 -43.37 -23.61
C GLU A 71 7.62 -41.92 -23.45
N PRO A 72 7.17 -40.98 -24.31
CA PRO A 72 7.60 -39.60 -24.21
C PRO A 72 7.14 -39.01 -22.87
N ASP A 73 8.09 -38.52 -22.08
CA ASP A 73 7.83 -37.88 -20.79
C ASP A 73 6.71 -36.84 -20.92
N LEU A 74 5.55 -37.09 -20.30
CA LEU A 74 4.38 -36.21 -20.32
C LEU A 74 4.71 -34.78 -19.87
N HIS A 75 5.66 -34.63 -18.94
CA HIS A 75 6.14 -33.32 -18.49
C HIS A 75 6.86 -32.58 -19.62
N GLU A 76 7.79 -33.25 -20.30
CA GLU A 76 8.52 -32.69 -21.45
C GLU A 76 7.57 -32.35 -22.61
N GLN A 77 6.58 -33.20 -22.88
CA GLN A 77 5.53 -32.90 -23.87
C GLN A 77 4.72 -31.65 -23.49
N THR A 78 4.31 -31.53 -22.23
CA THR A 78 3.56 -30.37 -21.72
C THR A 78 4.39 -29.09 -21.82
N ARG A 79 5.68 -29.16 -21.45
CA ARG A 79 6.63 -28.06 -21.58
C ARG A 79 6.79 -27.62 -23.03
N ARG A 80 7.03 -28.55 -23.96
CA ARG A 80 7.14 -28.25 -25.41
C ARG A 80 5.87 -27.64 -25.99
N ARG A 81 4.70 -28.12 -25.57
CA ARG A 81 3.40 -27.54 -25.97
C ARG A 81 3.28 -26.10 -25.47
N CYS A 82 3.65 -25.84 -24.22
CA CYS A 82 3.65 -24.49 -23.67
C CYS A 82 4.63 -23.57 -24.41
N GLU A 83 5.84 -24.04 -24.71
CA GLU A 83 6.82 -23.30 -25.52
C GLU A 83 6.31 -22.95 -26.91
N SER A 84 5.60 -23.88 -27.56
CA SER A 84 4.99 -23.65 -28.87
C SER A 84 3.89 -22.59 -28.78
N LYS A 85 2.99 -22.66 -27.79
CA LYS A 85 1.96 -21.64 -27.54
C LYS A 85 2.58 -20.28 -27.26
N LEU A 86 3.58 -20.21 -26.37
CA LEU A 86 4.25 -18.98 -26.00
C LEU A 86 4.95 -18.35 -27.21
N ARG A 87 5.61 -19.15 -28.06
CA ARG A 87 6.19 -18.67 -29.34
C ARG A 87 5.14 -18.12 -30.29
N ALA A 88 3.98 -18.78 -30.41
CA ALA A 88 2.88 -18.29 -31.24
C ALA A 88 2.39 -16.92 -30.74
N VAL A 89 2.12 -16.77 -29.44
CA VAL A 89 1.67 -15.50 -28.85
C VAL A 89 2.74 -14.40 -28.98
N LEU A 90 4.03 -14.73 -28.83
CA LEU A 90 5.11 -13.77 -29.06
C LEU A 90 5.20 -13.27 -30.51
N SER A 91 4.61 -13.99 -31.47
CA SER A 91 4.53 -13.57 -32.87
C SER A 91 3.30 -12.72 -33.19
N GLU A 92 2.33 -12.63 -32.28
CA GLU A 92 1.17 -11.76 -32.43
C GLU A 92 1.54 -10.27 -32.28
N PRO A 93 0.72 -9.35 -32.85
CA PRO A 93 0.91 -7.92 -32.65
C PRO A 93 0.86 -7.54 -31.17
N ALA A 94 1.97 -6.98 -30.67
CA ALA A 94 2.06 -6.52 -29.29
C ALA A 94 1.26 -5.24 -29.07
N LEU A 95 0.47 -5.21 -28.00
CA LEU A 95 -0.18 -4.00 -27.50
C LEU A 95 0.83 -3.13 -26.71
N PRO A 96 0.69 -1.80 -26.75
CA PRO A 96 1.71 -0.89 -26.23
C PRO A 96 1.77 -0.81 -24.70
N GLY A 97 0.77 -1.34 -23.98
CA GLY A 97 0.63 -1.11 -22.55
C GLY A 97 0.38 0.37 -22.21
N ALA A 98 0.66 0.74 -20.96
CA ALA A 98 0.59 2.12 -20.49
C ALA A 98 1.98 2.64 -20.06
N PRO A 99 2.88 2.96 -21.00
CA PRO A 99 4.29 3.23 -20.70
C PRO A 99 4.49 4.41 -19.75
N ARG A 100 3.71 5.49 -19.89
CA ARG A 100 3.82 6.67 -19.02
C ARG A 100 3.43 6.35 -17.58
N LEU A 101 2.39 5.52 -17.41
CA LEU A 101 2.03 4.99 -16.10
C LEU A 101 3.13 4.06 -15.56
N MET A 102 3.70 3.18 -16.39
CA MET A 102 4.74 2.25 -15.94
C MET A 102 5.99 2.97 -15.44
N GLU A 103 6.42 4.05 -16.10
CA GLU A 103 7.56 4.87 -15.67
C GLU A 103 7.37 5.46 -14.26
N LYS A 104 6.14 5.85 -13.92
CA LYS A 104 5.79 6.48 -12.63
C LYS A 104 4.98 5.59 -11.69
N ARG A 105 4.85 4.30 -12.00
CA ARG A 105 3.92 3.39 -11.32
C ARG A 105 4.10 3.42 -9.82
N LEU A 106 5.31 3.15 -9.35
CA LEU A 106 5.57 3.05 -7.91
C LEU A 106 5.40 4.37 -7.18
N GLU A 107 5.75 5.47 -7.82
CA GLU A 107 5.52 6.79 -7.23
C GLU A 107 4.02 7.11 -7.11
N ILE A 108 3.22 6.71 -8.11
CA ILE A 108 1.76 6.82 -8.03
C ILE A 108 1.19 5.92 -6.93
N LEU A 109 1.50 4.61 -6.96
CA LEU A 109 0.94 3.63 -6.02
C LEU A 109 1.41 3.86 -4.58
N ALA A 110 2.61 4.43 -4.35
CA ALA A 110 3.08 4.80 -3.02
C ALA A 110 2.44 6.09 -2.48
N ARG A 111 1.88 6.93 -3.37
CA ARG A 111 1.25 8.19 -3.00
C ARG A 111 -0.22 8.10 -2.70
N VAL A 112 -0.93 7.21 -3.38
CA VAL A 112 -2.39 7.12 -3.27
C VAL A 112 -2.87 5.69 -3.15
N LYS A 113 -4.12 5.55 -2.71
CA LYS A 113 -4.83 4.28 -2.83
C LYS A 113 -5.29 4.06 -4.28
N SER A 114 -5.00 2.87 -4.75
CA SER A 114 -5.16 2.38 -6.12
C SER A 114 -5.26 0.85 -6.13
N GLU A 115 -6.07 0.31 -7.02
CA GLU A 115 -5.90 -1.09 -7.40
C GLU A 115 -4.60 -1.19 -8.21
N PRO A 116 -3.63 -2.09 -7.91
CA PRO A 116 -2.38 -2.22 -8.65
C PRO A 116 -2.61 -2.90 -10.02
N ALA A 117 -3.54 -2.37 -10.80
CA ALA A 117 -3.90 -2.89 -12.11
C ALA A 117 -2.83 -2.59 -13.16
N PHE A 118 -2.82 -3.41 -14.20
CA PHE A 118 -2.00 -3.20 -15.40
C PHE A 118 -2.91 -2.85 -16.58
N PHE A 119 -2.52 -1.94 -17.47
CA PHE A 119 -3.33 -1.52 -18.61
C PHE A 119 -2.73 -2.01 -19.93
N VAL A 120 -3.53 -2.64 -20.78
CA VAL A 120 -3.08 -3.14 -22.10
C VAL A 120 -2.83 -2.01 -23.11
N ARG A 121 -3.46 -0.85 -22.91
CA ARG A 121 -3.16 0.42 -23.55
C ARG A 121 -3.56 1.58 -22.64
N GLU A 122 -3.01 2.76 -22.87
CA GLU A 122 -3.49 3.96 -22.17
C GLU A 122 -4.97 4.22 -22.47
N PRO A 123 -5.82 4.43 -21.44
CA PRO A 123 -7.19 4.86 -21.64
C PRO A 123 -7.24 6.26 -22.25
N ARG A 124 -8.21 6.49 -23.13
CA ARG A 124 -8.43 7.75 -23.86
C ARG A 124 -9.64 8.48 -23.33
N HIS A 125 -9.72 9.78 -23.57
CA HIS A 125 -11.00 10.47 -23.38
C HIS A 125 -12.00 9.97 -24.42
N SER A 126 -13.30 9.98 -24.08
CA SER A 126 -14.36 9.66 -25.04
C SER A 126 -14.26 10.56 -26.27
N ASP A 127 -14.43 9.95 -27.46
CA ASP A 127 -14.53 10.63 -28.75
C ASP A 127 -15.88 11.33 -28.95
N GLU A 128 -16.84 11.09 -28.04
CA GLU A 128 -18.11 11.80 -28.04
C GLU A 128 -17.90 13.32 -27.93
N PRO A 129 -18.68 14.13 -28.69
CA PRO A 129 -18.63 15.57 -28.57
C PRO A 129 -18.84 16.02 -27.13
N VAL A 130 -17.89 16.78 -26.59
CA VAL A 130 -17.97 17.34 -25.24
C VAL A 130 -18.16 18.85 -25.29
N SER A 131 -18.69 19.42 -24.22
CA SER A 131 -18.84 20.87 -24.13
C SER A 131 -17.50 21.58 -24.35
N PRO A 132 -17.47 22.76 -25.00
CA PRO A 132 -16.24 23.55 -25.15
C PRO A 132 -15.54 23.79 -23.80
N TYR A 133 -16.34 23.91 -22.74
CA TYR A 133 -15.87 24.03 -21.37
C TYR A 133 -15.10 22.77 -20.91
N ALA A 134 -15.67 21.58 -21.03
CA ALA A 134 -15.00 20.33 -20.68
C ALA A 134 -13.71 20.11 -21.49
N SER A 135 -13.73 20.43 -22.79
CA SER A 135 -12.54 20.38 -23.65
C SER A 135 -11.42 21.32 -23.15
N ALA A 136 -11.76 22.57 -22.80
CA ALA A 136 -10.82 23.51 -22.22
C ALA A 136 -10.27 23.02 -20.87
N LEU A 137 -11.10 22.39 -20.04
CA LEU A 137 -10.67 21.82 -18.76
C LEU A 137 -9.73 20.62 -18.93
N ARG A 138 -9.98 19.72 -19.89
CA ARG A 138 -9.07 18.61 -20.23
C ARG A 138 -7.67 19.14 -20.52
N LYS A 139 -7.57 20.14 -21.40
CA LYS A 139 -6.28 20.76 -21.78
C LYS A 139 -5.56 21.35 -20.56
N ARG A 140 -6.28 22.03 -19.66
CA ARG A 140 -5.70 22.61 -18.44
C ARG A 140 -5.30 21.56 -17.40
N MET A 141 -6.00 20.41 -17.32
CA MET A 141 -5.62 19.30 -16.44
C MET A 141 -4.26 18.73 -16.85
N SER A 142 -4.02 18.63 -18.16
CA SER A 142 -2.77 18.10 -18.71
C SER A 142 -1.58 19.07 -18.62
N SER A 143 -1.82 20.38 -18.49
CA SER A 143 -0.76 21.41 -18.60
C SER A 143 -0.41 22.13 -17.29
N GLY A 144 -0.95 21.71 -16.13
CA GLY A 144 -0.96 22.56 -14.93
C GLY A 144 -0.89 21.85 -13.58
N HIS A 145 -1.46 22.50 -12.56
CA HIS A 145 -1.52 22.02 -11.18
C HIS A 145 -2.87 21.32 -10.90
N PRO A 146 -3.00 19.99 -11.11
CA PRO A 146 -4.28 19.30 -11.11
C PRO A 146 -5.03 19.44 -9.78
N PHE A 147 -4.30 19.47 -8.65
CA PHE A 147 -4.89 19.65 -7.33
C PHE A 147 -5.63 20.99 -7.17
N THR A 148 -4.96 22.09 -7.48
CA THR A 148 -5.56 23.43 -7.39
C THR A 148 -6.76 23.56 -8.30
N MET A 149 -6.69 22.97 -9.49
CA MET A 149 -7.77 23.04 -10.45
C MET A 149 -8.99 22.21 -10.02
N LEU A 150 -8.81 20.94 -9.67
CA LEU A 150 -9.92 20.10 -9.18
C LEU A 150 -10.55 20.67 -7.92
N LYS A 151 -9.77 21.32 -7.04
CA LYS A 151 -10.30 21.99 -5.84
C LYS A 151 -11.28 23.11 -6.21
N ARG A 152 -11.00 23.89 -7.27
CA ARG A 152 -11.87 24.96 -7.77
C ARG A 152 -13.11 24.41 -8.49
N LEU A 153 -12.94 23.34 -9.26
CA LEU A 153 -14.01 22.75 -10.08
C LEU A 153 -15.00 21.89 -9.29
N ARG A 154 -14.66 21.49 -8.06
CA ARG A 154 -15.47 20.54 -7.29
C ARG A 154 -16.95 20.95 -7.13
N SER A 155 -17.21 22.24 -6.90
CA SER A 155 -18.59 22.74 -6.76
C SER A 155 -19.32 22.75 -8.10
N HIS A 156 -18.63 23.07 -9.20
CA HIS A 156 -19.18 23.00 -10.54
C HIS A 156 -19.53 21.54 -10.90
N PHE A 157 -18.66 20.58 -10.60
CA PHE A 157 -18.90 19.16 -10.85
C PHE A 157 -20.10 18.57 -10.07
N LEU A 158 -20.57 19.22 -9.01
CA LEU A 158 -21.81 18.80 -8.34
C LEU A 158 -23.06 19.08 -9.18
N ASN A 159 -23.00 20.07 -10.09
CA ASN A 159 -24.14 20.48 -10.91
C ASN A 159 -24.01 19.98 -12.35
N PHE A 160 -22.77 19.76 -12.83
CA PHE A 160 -22.47 19.39 -14.22
C PHE A 160 -21.73 18.06 -14.29
N HIS A 161 -22.43 16.97 -13.96
CA HIS A 161 -21.84 15.63 -13.89
C HIS A 161 -21.29 15.12 -15.23
N ALA A 162 -21.95 15.43 -16.34
CA ALA A 162 -21.47 15.04 -17.67
C ALA A 162 -20.11 15.71 -17.98
N ASP A 163 -19.97 17.01 -17.73
CA ASP A 163 -18.70 17.74 -17.88
C ASP A 163 -17.62 17.21 -16.95
N ALA A 164 -17.98 16.84 -15.71
CA ALA A 164 -17.06 16.23 -14.76
C ALA A 164 -16.50 14.89 -15.27
N ARG A 165 -17.37 14.00 -15.77
CA ARG A 165 -16.96 12.73 -16.38
C ARG A 165 -16.12 12.96 -17.62
N ALA A 166 -16.57 13.82 -18.53
CA ALA A 166 -15.83 14.18 -19.73
C ALA A 166 -14.42 14.69 -19.40
N THR A 167 -14.27 15.50 -18.35
CA THR A 167 -12.98 16.10 -17.98
C THR A 167 -12.02 15.09 -17.33
N VAL A 168 -12.53 14.27 -16.41
CA VAL A 168 -11.67 13.46 -15.53
C VAL A 168 -11.56 12.01 -16.00
N LEU A 169 -12.65 11.42 -16.50
CA LEU A 169 -12.67 10.02 -16.89
C LEU A 169 -12.07 9.83 -18.28
N LYS A 170 -11.29 8.76 -18.41
CA LYS A 170 -10.78 8.25 -19.68
C LYS A 170 -11.37 6.86 -19.90
N GLU A 171 -12.30 6.68 -20.84
CA GLU A 171 -13.04 5.42 -21.06
C GLU A 171 -13.65 4.84 -19.76
N GLY A 172 -14.15 5.74 -18.90
CA GLY A 172 -14.72 5.41 -17.59
C GLY A 172 -13.69 5.28 -16.45
N TYR A 173 -12.38 5.31 -16.74
CA TYR A 173 -11.33 5.15 -15.73
C TYR A 173 -10.96 6.45 -15.02
N LEU A 174 -10.75 6.36 -13.71
CA LEU A 174 -9.97 7.32 -12.92
C LEU A 174 -8.47 7.12 -13.18
N TYR A 175 -8.04 7.40 -14.40
CA TYR A 175 -6.67 7.18 -14.85
C TYR A 175 -5.79 8.40 -14.59
N ALA A 176 -4.63 8.17 -13.95
CA ALA A 176 -3.56 9.14 -13.83
C ALA A 176 -2.22 8.49 -14.17
N ASP A 177 -1.43 9.18 -14.98
CA ASP A 177 -0.07 8.83 -15.39
C ASP A 177 0.98 9.72 -14.71
N THR A 178 0.55 10.61 -13.82
CA THR A 178 1.42 11.46 -12.99
C THR A 178 1.06 11.32 -11.51
N PRO A 179 2.06 11.36 -10.60
CA PRO A 179 1.82 11.30 -9.15
C PRO A 179 0.91 12.42 -8.62
N GLU A 180 1.06 13.65 -9.14
CA GLU A 180 0.28 14.82 -8.75
C GLU A 180 -1.18 14.70 -9.19
N GLY A 181 -1.42 14.17 -10.41
CA GLY A 181 -2.74 13.90 -10.92
C GLY A 181 -3.47 12.83 -10.09
N ALA A 182 -2.77 11.74 -9.79
CA ALA A 182 -3.30 10.65 -8.97
C ALA A 182 -3.74 11.15 -7.58
N LEU A 183 -2.88 11.93 -6.91
CA LEU A 183 -3.18 12.54 -5.62
C LEU A 183 -4.39 13.48 -5.70
N ALA A 184 -4.43 14.34 -6.72
CA ALA A 184 -5.54 15.28 -6.89
C ALA A 184 -6.89 14.57 -7.08
N ILE A 185 -6.93 13.53 -7.91
CA ILE A 185 -8.13 12.70 -8.11
C ILE A 185 -8.58 12.08 -6.80
N MET A 186 -7.68 11.37 -6.11
CA MET A 186 -8.03 10.59 -4.92
C MET A 186 -8.45 11.47 -3.73
N THR A 187 -7.81 12.63 -3.53
CA THR A 187 -8.12 13.53 -2.42
C THR A 187 -9.40 14.36 -2.65
N LEU A 188 -9.66 14.81 -3.88
CA LEU A 188 -10.66 15.84 -4.13
C LEU A 188 -11.96 15.31 -4.75
N LEU A 189 -11.91 14.20 -5.50
CA LEU A 189 -13.06 13.65 -6.19
C LEU A 189 -13.81 12.61 -5.37
N LYS A 190 -15.11 12.51 -5.64
CA LYS A 190 -16.07 11.61 -5.01
C LYS A 190 -17.05 11.18 -6.09
N ALA A 191 -17.69 10.02 -5.93
CA ALA A 191 -18.65 9.51 -6.92
C ALA A 191 -19.75 10.54 -7.26
N ARG A 192 -20.24 11.28 -6.26
CA ARG A 192 -21.23 12.36 -6.44
C ARG A 192 -20.78 13.58 -7.25
N HIS A 193 -19.49 13.75 -7.45
CA HIS A 193 -19.00 14.79 -8.37
C HIS A 193 -19.08 14.31 -9.83
N LEU A 194 -19.15 13.01 -10.06
CA LEU A 194 -19.12 12.39 -11.39
C LEU A 194 -20.50 11.90 -11.84
N PHE A 195 -21.40 11.57 -10.89
CA PHE A 195 -22.67 10.94 -11.19
C PHE A 195 -23.81 11.51 -10.36
N GLY A 196 -24.96 11.69 -11.01
CA GLY A 196 -26.24 12.05 -10.40
C GLY A 196 -27.29 10.93 -10.46
N HIS A 197 -26.95 9.76 -11.01
CA HIS A 197 -27.86 8.61 -11.13
C HIS A 197 -28.09 7.93 -9.77
N ASP A 198 -29.22 7.25 -9.60
CA ASP A 198 -29.55 6.55 -8.35
C ASP A 198 -28.62 5.37 -8.08
N ARG A 199 -28.11 4.75 -9.16
CA ARG A 199 -27.20 3.60 -9.11
C ARG A 199 -26.04 3.77 -10.08
N ILE A 200 -24.85 3.38 -9.64
CA ILE A 200 -23.64 3.32 -10.46
C ILE A 200 -22.95 1.97 -10.28
N TRP A 201 -22.13 1.61 -11.26
CA TRP A 201 -21.20 0.49 -11.15
C TRP A 201 -19.76 0.99 -11.01
N ILE A 202 -18.93 0.19 -10.35
CA ILE A 202 -17.51 0.43 -10.08
C ILE A 202 -16.77 -0.89 -10.32
N GLN A 203 -15.92 -0.94 -11.35
CA GLN A 203 -15.05 -2.07 -11.60
C GLN A 203 -13.67 -1.78 -11.02
N ARG A 204 -13.22 -2.64 -10.10
CA ARG A 204 -11.94 -2.56 -9.39
C ARG A 204 -11.21 -3.89 -9.53
N GLY A 205 -10.20 -3.93 -10.40
CA GLY A 205 -9.62 -5.21 -10.81
C GLY A 205 -10.70 -6.06 -11.47
N ALA A 206 -10.75 -7.35 -11.18
CA ALA A 206 -11.79 -8.22 -11.74
C ALA A 206 -13.16 -8.05 -11.05
N ARG A 207 -13.23 -7.32 -9.93
CA ARG A 207 -14.47 -7.18 -9.14
C ARG A 207 -15.37 -6.09 -9.71
N LEU A 208 -16.64 -6.44 -9.90
CA LEU A 208 -17.70 -5.50 -10.23
C LEU A 208 -18.54 -5.20 -9.00
N LEU A 209 -18.53 -3.94 -8.59
CA LEU A 209 -19.27 -3.41 -7.45
C LEU A 209 -20.39 -2.50 -7.95
N TYR A 210 -21.44 -2.39 -7.16
CA TYR A 210 -22.55 -1.47 -7.36
C TYR A 210 -22.66 -0.54 -6.15
N ALA A 211 -23.15 0.67 -6.41
CA ALA A 211 -23.40 1.63 -5.36
C ALA A 211 -24.69 2.40 -5.62
N VAL A 212 -25.43 2.63 -4.54
CA VAL A 212 -26.70 3.36 -4.54
C VAL A 212 -26.52 4.74 -3.91
N ARG A 213 -27.25 5.72 -4.42
CA ARG A 213 -27.22 7.12 -3.98
C ARG A 213 -28.25 7.34 -2.87
N ASP A 214 -27.82 7.92 -1.76
CA ASP A 214 -28.71 8.34 -0.68
C ASP A 214 -29.39 9.69 -0.95
N GLU A 215 -30.35 10.07 -0.11
CA GLU A 215 -31.08 11.35 -0.17
C GLU A 215 -30.14 12.58 -0.09
N THR A 216 -28.98 12.43 0.53
CA THR A 216 -27.95 13.49 0.64
C THR A 216 -27.00 13.54 -0.57
N GLY A 217 -27.24 12.69 -1.55
CA GLY A 217 -26.44 12.54 -2.76
C GLY A 217 -25.09 11.87 -2.57
N ARG A 218 -24.91 11.06 -1.52
CA ARG A 218 -23.71 10.24 -1.30
C ARG A 218 -23.96 8.83 -1.78
N TYR A 219 -22.92 8.19 -2.31
CA TYR A 219 -23.01 6.80 -2.74
C TYR A 219 -22.52 5.86 -1.64
N HIS A 220 -23.24 4.76 -1.47
CA HIS A 220 -22.95 3.66 -0.56
C HIS A 220 -22.88 2.36 -1.37
N TYR A 221 -21.90 1.50 -1.08
CA TYR A 221 -21.79 0.22 -1.77
C TYR A 221 -23.04 -0.63 -1.50
N GLU A 222 -23.58 -1.24 -2.54
CA GLU A 222 -24.74 -2.14 -2.49
C GLU A 222 -24.31 -3.60 -2.33
N ASN A 223 -23.12 -3.96 -2.82
CA ASN A 223 -22.55 -5.30 -2.74
C ASN A 223 -21.05 -5.28 -2.39
N GLY A 224 -20.52 -6.47 -2.10
CA GLY A 224 -19.12 -6.68 -1.72
C GLY A 224 -18.84 -6.47 -0.22
N GLU A 225 -17.57 -6.60 0.17
CA GLU A 225 -17.13 -6.55 1.58
C GLU A 225 -17.39 -5.19 2.26
N ASP A 226 -17.59 -4.13 1.46
CA ASP A 226 -17.83 -2.77 1.94
C ASP A 226 -19.31 -2.37 1.82
N THR A 227 -20.24 -3.32 1.69
CA THR A 227 -21.70 -3.06 1.61
C THR A 227 -22.17 -2.12 2.73
N GLY A 228 -23.01 -1.14 2.37
CA GLY A 228 -23.51 -0.08 3.26
C GLY A 228 -22.48 1.02 3.57
N LYS A 229 -21.19 0.79 3.36
CA LYS A 229 -20.16 1.81 3.58
C LYS A 229 -20.17 2.82 2.42
N ARG A 230 -19.81 4.06 2.76
CA ARG A 230 -19.67 5.14 1.78
C ARG A 230 -18.60 4.79 0.74
N VAL A 231 -18.94 4.97 -0.54
CA VAL A 231 -18.01 4.80 -1.66
C VAL A 231 -16.81 5.72 -1.51
N ARG A 232 -15.63 5.12 -1.67
CA ARG A 232 -14.35 5.81 -1.82
C ARG A 232 -13.74 5.36 -3.13
N LEU A 233 -13.49 6.33 -3.99
CA LEU A 233 -12.86 6.12 -5.27
C LEU A 233 -11.37 5.85 -5.07
N MET A 234 -10.84 4.90 -5.85
CA MET A 234 -9.41 4.63 -5.96
C MET A 234 -8.94 5.01 -7.37
N VAL A 235 -7.66 5.34 -7.49
CA VAL A 235 -7.07 5.49 -8.82
C VAL A 235 -7.15 4.14 -9.53
N PHE A 236 -7.47 4.20 -10.83
CA PHE A 236 -7.76 3.07 -11.73
C PHE A 236 -9.10 2.35 -11.55
N ASP A 237 -9.99 2.81 -10.66
CA ASP A 237 -11.39 2.38 -10.73
C ASP A 237 -11.98 2.77 -12.10
N ARG A 238 -12.72 1.85 -12.72
CA ARG A 238 -13.59 2.13 -13.88
C ARG A 238 -15.01 2.33 -13.37
N LEU A 239 -15.69 3.38 -13.79
CA LEU A 239 -17.02 3.72 -13.31
C LEU A 239 -17.97 4.08 -14.44
N GLY A 240 -19.25 3.81 -14.22
CA GLY A 240 -20.32 4.24 -15.10
C GLY A 240 -21.70 4.05 -14.49
N SER A 241 -22.72 4.32 -15.30
CA SER A 241 -24.13 4.07 -15.03
C SER A 241 -24.70 3.13 -16.10
N GLY A 242 -25.82 2.48 -15.82
CA GLY A 242 -26.41 1.47 -16.71
C GLY A 242 -25.63 0.15 -16.70
N SER A 243 -25.57 -0.53 -17.83
CA SER A 243 -24.84 -1.80 -17.95
C SER A 243 -23.33 -1.57 -18.09
N PRO A 244 -22.48 -2.29 -17.32
CA PRO A 244 -21.04 -2.18 -17.44
C PRO A 244 -20.54 -2.79 -18.76
N PRO A 245 -19.67 -2.10 -19.51
CA PRO A 245 -19.04 -2.66 -20.71
C PRO A 245 -18.09 -3.83 -20.38
N THR A 246 -17.97 -4.79 -21.30
CA THR A 246 -17.11 -5.99 -21.14
C THR A 246 -15.64 -5.74 -21.51
N ASP A 247 -15.36 -4.69 -22.28
CA ASP A 247 -14.07 -4.32 -22.86
C ASP A 247 -13.10 -3.63 -21.86
N ALA A 248 -12.85 -4.25 -20.71
CA ALA A 248 -11.93 -3.69 -19.74
C ALA A 248 -10.48 -3.62 -20.28
N LEU A 249 -9.85 -2.44 -20.19
CA LEU A 249 -8.44 -2.23 -20.57
C LEU A 249 -7.46 -2.64 -19.48
N HIS A 250 -7.90 -2.65 -18.24
CA HIS A 250 -7.06 -3.03 -17.11
C HIS A 250 -7.06 -4.56 -16.91
N ARG A 251 -6.07 -5.07 -16.19
CA ARG A 251 -5.89 -6.47 -15.82
C ARG A 251 -5.60 -6.58 -14.33
N ASP A 252 -6.29 -7.52 -13.68
CA ASP A 252 -6.24 -7.75 -12.25
C ASP A 252 -5.05 -8.62 -11.86
N LEU A 253 -3.90 -7.96 -11.66
CA LEU A 253 -2.69 -8.62 -11.21
C LEU A 253 -2.77 -9.07 -9.75
N ARG A 254 -3.57 -8.38 -8.93
CA ARG A 254 -3.70 -8.72 -7.52
C ARG A 254 -4.48 -10.01 -7.39
N GLY A 255 -5.65 -10.12 -8.01
CA GLY A 255 -6.42 -11.36 -8.10
C GLY A 255 -5.58 -12.54 -8.61
N LEU A 256 -4.81 -12.32 -9.69
CA LEU A 256 -3.90 -13.35 -10.20
C LEU A 256 -2.87 -13.81 -9.15
N ARG A 257 -2.26 -12.89 -8.40
CA ARG A 257 -1.29 -13.21 -7.36
C ARG A 257 -1.88 -14.06 -6.23
N TYR A 258 -3.14 -13.81 -5.85
CA TYR A 258 -3.80 -14.62 -4.81
C TYR A 258 -4.19 -16.02 -5.31
N ARG A 259 -4.45 -16.21 -6.60
CA ARG A 259 -4.69 -17.53 -7.20
C ARG A 259 -3.41 -18.34 -7.44
N LEU A 260 -2.37 -17.68 -7.94
CA LEU A 260 -1.14 -18.35 -8.38
C LEU A 260 -0.01 -18.32 -7.34
N HIS A 261 -0.12 -17.50 -6.29
CA HIS A 261 0.85 -17.37 -5.20
C HIS A 261 2.28 -17.01 -5.65
N PHE A 262 2.45 -16.15 -6.66
CA PHE A 262 3.76 -15.60 -7.03
C PHE A 262 4.10 -14.34 -6.22
N ARG A 263 5.38 -13.94 -6.20
CA ARG A 263 5.85 -12.72 -5.52
C ARG A 263 5.85 -11.50 -6.41
N GLN A 264 6.39 -11.67 -7.62
CA GLN A 264 6.61 -10.61 -8.60
C GLN A 264 6.29 -11.11 -10.01
N MET A 265 6.02 -10.17 -10.90
CA MET A 265 5.71 -10.43 -12.30
C MET A 265 6.45 -9.44 -13.20
N GLN A 266 7.15 -9.95 -14.20
CA GLN A 266 7.76 -9.17 -15.26
C GLN A 266 7.00 -9.40 -16.56
N ILE A 267 6.30 -8.39 -17.06
CA ILE A 267 5.59 -8.46 -18.34
C ILE A 267 6.62 -8.38 -19.48
N ARG A 268 6.50 -9.29 -20.45
CA ARG A 268 7.33 -9.31 -21.67
C ARG A 268 6.57 -8.83 -22.88
N THR A 269 5.38 -9.38 -23.10
CA THR A 269 4.53 -9.08 -24.26
C THR A 269 3.07 -9.12 -23.84
N ILE A 270 2.28 -8.23 -24.43
CA ILE A 270 0.84 -8.12 -24.20
C ILE A 270 0.20 -8.23 -25.56
N THR A 271 -0.80 -9.08 -25.71
CA THR A 271 -1.66 -9.15 -26.89
C THR A 271 -3.09 -8.87 -26.47
N GLU A 272 -4.05 -8.95 -27.38
CA GLU A 272 -5.46 -8.75 -27.06
C GLU A 272 -5.95 -9.75 -26.01
N ASN A 273 -5.56 -11.02 -26.16
CA ASN A 273 -6.08 -12.14 -25.38
C ASN A 273 -5.05 -12.78 -24.46
N ASN A 274 -3.78 -12.39 -24.53
CA ASN A 274 -2.72 -13.02 -23.75
C ASN A 274 -1.71 -12.04 -23.16
N ILE A 275 -1.06 -12.47 -22.07
CA ILE A 275 0.13 -11.83 -21.53
C ILE A 275 1.23 -12.88 -21.39
N VAL A 276 2.37 -12.60 -22.00
CA VAL A 276 3.60 -13.35 -21.75
C VAL A 276 4.38 -12.62 -20.66
N ALA A 277 4.69 -13.33 -19.58
CA ALA A 277 5.39 -12.77 -18.43
C ALA A 277 6.34 -13.78 -17.80
N ASN A 278 7.25 -13.31 -16.95
CA ASN A 278 7.97 -14.16 -16.01
C ASN A 278 7.36 -13.97 -14.63
N LEU A 279 6.92 -15.05 -13.98
CA LEU A 279 6.43 -15.03 -12.61
C LEU A 279 7.52 -15.49 -11.65
N ARG A 280 7.68 -14.80 -10.52
CA ARG A 280 8.70 -15.10 -9.51
C ARG A 280 8.14 -15.95 -8.38
N TYR A 281 8.71 -17.15 -8.19
CA TYR A 281 8.42 -18.07 -7.09
C TYR A 281 9.68 -18.29 -6.27
N GLY A 282 9.80 -17.58 -5.14
CA GLY A 282 11.04 -17.52 -4.38
C GLY A 282 12.16 -16.91 -5.22
N LYS A 283 13.21 -17.70 -5.48
CA LYS A 283 14.35 -17.32 -6.34
C LYS A 283 14.14 -17.62 -7.84
N TRP A 284 13.08 -18.34 -8.21
CA TRP A 284 12.88 -18.82 -9.57
C TRP A 284 12.01 -17.86 -10.36
N TRP A 285 12.47 -17.46 -11.56
CA TRP A 285 11.66 -16.76 -12.55
C TRP A 285 11.21 -17.76 -13.61
N VAL A 286 9.89 -17.90 -13.76
CA VAL A 286 9.29 -18.91 -14.63
C VAL A 286 8.55 -18.23 -15.77
N PRO A 287 8.95 -18.46 -17.04
CA PRO A 287 8.22 -17.99 -18.19
C PRO A 287 6.80 -18.56 -18.18
N THR A 288 5.82 -17.67 -18.30
CA THR A 288 4.41 -17.95 -18.08
C THR A 288 3.58 -17.33 -19.17
N LEU A 289 2.65 -18.10 -19.71
CA LEU A 289 1.60 -17.63 -20.58
C LEU A 289 0.31 -17.49 -19.77
N LEU A 290 -0.25 -16.28 -19.79
CA LEU A 290 -1.51 -15.95 -19.14
C LEU A 290 -2.58 -15.72 -20.22
N ALA A 291 -3.75 -16.30 -20.01
CA ALA A 291 -4.95 -15.98 -20.77
C ALA A 291 -5.65 -14.78 -20.13
N SER A 292 -6.24 -13.92 -20.96
CA SER A 292 -6.93 -12.71 -20.57
C SER A 292 -8.40 -12.79 -20.97
N ASP A 293 -9.30 -12.61 -20.01
CA ASP A 293 -10.73 -12.44 -20.23
C ASP A 293 -11.20 -11.15 -19.54
N GLY A 294 -11.37 -10.09 -20.33
CA GLY A 294 -11.63 -8.74 -19.83
C GLY A 294 -10.58 -8.33 -18.77
N PRO A 295 -10.98 -8.01 -17.52
CA PRO A 295 -10.04 -7.68 -16.45
C PRO A 295 -9.37 -8.89 -15.80
N ARG A 296 -9.88 -10.11 -16.02
CA ARG A 296 -9.41 -11.32 -15.35
C ARG A 296 -8.24 -11.94 -16.12
N LEU A 297 -7.24 -12.39 -15.37
CA LEU A 297 -6.12 -13.18 -15.88
C LEU A 297 -6.18 -14.58 -15.29
N GLU A 298 -5.87 -15.58 -16.11
CA GLU A 298 -5.74 -16.96 -15.70
C GLU A 298 -4.45 -17.57 -16.25
N LEU A 299 -3.92 -18.56 -15.54
CA LEU A 299 -2.75 -19.31 -16.01
C LEU A 299 -3.16 -20.23 -17.17
N ASP A 300 -2.55 -20.05 -18.34
CA ASP A 300 -2.65 -21.05 -19.41
C ASP A 300 -1.56 -22.12 -19.23
N CYS A 301 -0.27 -21.71 -19.18
CA CYS A 301 0.82 -22.64 -18.93
C CYS A 301 2.11 -21.96 -18.44
N GLU A 302 3.00 -22.75 -17.84
CA GLU A 302 4.33 -22.33 -17.36
C GLU A 302 5.41 -23.20 -18.01
N ILE A 303 6.54 -22.60 -18.37
CA ILE A 303 7.71 -23.30 -18.89
C ILE A 303 8.68 -23.50 -17.71
N ALA A 304 8.68 -24.70 -17.15
CA ALA A 304 9.59 -25.08 -16.07
C ALA A 304 10.10 -26.51 -16.31
N SER A 305 11.34 -26.78 -15.93
CA SER A 305 11.84 -28.16 -15.80
C SER A 305 11.17 -28.88 -14.62
N ARG A 306 11.30 -30.20 -14.53
CA ARG A 306 10.72 -30.99 -13.42
C ARG A 306 11.17 -30.48 -12.04
N SER A 307 12.46 -30.18 -11.88
CA SER A 307 13.01 -29.67 -10.62
C SER A 307 12.46 -28.29 -10.25
N ILE A 308 12.34 -27.38 -11.22
CA ILE A 308 11.75 -26.06 -11.01
C ILE A 308 10.25 -26.18 -10.73
N GLN A 309 9.52 -27.06 -11.41
CA GLN A 309 8.08 -27.28 -11.18
C GLN A 309 7.82 -27.77 -9.74
N ALA A 310 8.64 -28.68 -9.22
CA ALA A 310 8.56 -29.12 -7.83
C ALA A 310 8.81 -27.94 -6.86
N ALA A 311 9.83 -27.13 -7.12
CA ALA A 311 10.13 -25.95 -6.30
C ALA A 311 9.01 -24.90 -6.33
N VAL A 312 8.42 -24.65 -7.50
CA VAL A 312 7.26 -23.75 -7.67
C VAL A 312 6.04 -24.30 -6.91
N THR A 313 5.81 -25.61 -6.98
CA THR A 313 4.70 -26.25 -6.27
C THR A 313 4.83 -26.09 -4.77
N ASN A 314 6.02 -26.36 -4.22
CA ASN A 314 6.29 -26.17 -2.79
C ASN A 314 6.15 -24.71 -2.39
N PHE A 315 6.72 -23.79 -3.17
CA PHE A 315 6.59 -22.35 -2.92
C PHE A 315 5.12 -21.89 -2.88
N ARG A 316 4.30 -22.35 -3.83
CA ARG A 316 2.86 -22.04 -3.86
C ARG A 316 2.14 -22.57 -2.63
N GLN A 317 2.49 -23.76 -2.15
CA GLN A 317 1.90 -24.33 -0.94
C GLN A 317 2.27 -23.50 0.29
N ASP A 318 3.55 -23.14 0.44
CA ASP A 318 4.03 -22.32 1.56
C ASP A 318 3.41 -20.91 1.55
N GLU A 319 3.34 -20.29 0.38
CA GLU A 319 2.69 -18.98 0.24
C GLU A 319 1.20 -19.04 0.48
N ARG A 320 0.51 -20.10 0.03
CA ARG A 320 -0.91 -20.31 0.32
C ARG A 320 -1.16 -20.42 1.83
N ARG A 321 -0.33 -21.20 2.53
CA ARG A 321 -0.36 -21.35 3.99
C ARG A 321 -0.20 -20.01 4.70
N ARG A 322 0.86 -19.28 4.34
CA ARG A 322 1.12 -17.91 4.84
C ARG A 322 -0.06 -16.99 4.61
N GLU A 323 -0.58 -16.97 3.38
CA GLU A 323 -1.65 -16.06 2.98
C GLU A 323 -2.97 -16.37 3.69
N ARG A 324 -3.34 -17.65 3.82
CA ARG A 324 -4.54 -18.07 4.59
C ARG A 324 -4.49 -17.60 6.04
N SER A 325 -3.35 -17.77 6.69
CA SER A 325 -3.16 -17.36 8.08
C SER A 325 -3.19 -15.83 8.21
N PHE A 326 -2.52 -15.12 7.29
CA PHE A 326 -2.52 -13.67 7.31
C PHE A 326 -3.88 -13.05 6.93
N GLN A 327 -4.75 -13.73 6.17
CA GLN A 327 -6.11 -13.24 5.92
C GLN A 327 -6.94 -13.11 7.21
N VAL A 328 -6.74 -13.99 8.20
CA VAL A 328 -7.38 -13.84 9.51
C VAL A 328 -6.93 -12.56 10.20
N VAL A 329 -5.62 -12.28 10.15
CA VAL A 329 -5.02 -11.04 10.69
C VAL A 329 -5.55 -9.82 9.94
N ARG A 330 -5.66 -9.86 8.61
CA ARG A 330 -6.22 -8.76 7.81
C ARG A 330 -7.67 -8.46 8.12
N ARG A 331 -8.48 -9.48 8.36
CA ARG A 331 -9.88 -9.28 8.78
C ARG A 331 -9.95 -8.46 10.07
N VAL A 332 -9.14 -8.82 11.07
CA VAL A 332 -9.04 -8.07 12.33
C VAL A 332 -8.51 -6.65 12.12
N ILE A 333 -7.50 -6.46 11.26
CA ILE A 333 -7.03 -5.13 10.88
C ILE A 333 -8.19 -4.27 10.35
N LEU A 334 -9.04 -4.83 9.48
CA LEU A 334 -10.18 -4.12 8.92
C LEU A 334 -11.27 -3.85 9.97
N GLU A 335 -11.52 -4.78 10.89
CA GLU A 335 -12.42 -4.58 12.04
C GLU A 335 -11.95 -3.42 12.93
N GLU A 336 -10.67 -3.39 13.31
CA GLU A 336 -10.11 -2.30 14.12
C GLU A 336 -10.17 -0.94 13.39
N ILE A 337 -9.98 -0.92 12.06
CA ILE A 337 -10.16 0.28 11.24
C ILE A 337 -11.62 0.75 11.23
N ASP A 338 -12.58 -0.16 11.20
CA ASP A 338 -14.01 0.15 11.23
C ASP A 338 -14.47 0.64 12.61
N GLU A 339 -13.97 0.01 13.68
CA GLU A 339 -14.19 0.40 15.07
C GLU A 339 -13.62 1.78 15.40
N ARG A 340 -12.52 2.16 14.74
CA ARG A 340 -11.83 3.46 14.94
C ARG A 340 -11.49 3.70 16.40
N LEU A 341 -10.90 2.69 17.04
CA LEU A 341 -10.47 2.74 18.44
C LEU A 341 -9.67 4.02 18.76
N PRO A 342 -9.82 4.57 19.97
CA PRO A 342 -9.19 5.83 20.33
C PRO A 342 -7.68 5.64 20.47
N PHE A 343 -6.92 6.66 20.06
CA PHE A 343 -5.51 6.70 20.42
C PHE A 343 -5.36 6.91 21.92
N ASP A 344 -4.40 6.22 22.53
CA ASP A 344 -4.11 6.33 23.96
C ASP A 344 -3.29 7.59 24.30
N GLU A 345 -3.89 8.74 24.00
CA GLU A 345 -3.39 10.09 24.28
C GLU A 345 -4.54 10.89 24.92
N PRO A 346 -4.36 11.42 26.14
CA PRO A 346 -5.35 12.27 26.79
C PRO A 346 -5.67 13.53 25.96
N ARG A 347 -6.93 14.00 25.99
CA ARG A 347 -7.36 15.18 25.22
C ARG A 347 -6.68 16.47 25.68
N HIS A 348 -6.52 16.64 26.99
CA HIS A 348 -5.86 17.80 27.58
C HIS A 348 -4.58 17.36 28.31
N GLU A 349 -3.44 17.44 27.60
CA GLU A 349 -2.11 17.27 28.18
C GLU A 349 -1.06 18.05 27.37
N TYR A 350 -0.02 18.55 28.05
CA TYR A 350 1.18 19.09 27.41
C TYR A 350 2.28 18.02 27.34
N GLY A 351 2.40 17.35 26.19
CA GLY A 351 3.47 16.39 25.89
C GLY A 351 3.01 14.93 25.84
N HIS A 352 3.94 14.01 25.49
CA HIS A 352 3.69 12.57 25.30
C HIS A 352 3.97 11.73 26.56
N GLN A 353 3.92 12.33 27.74
CA GLN A 353 4.41 11.68 28.96
C GLN A 353 3.38 10.71 29.55
N LEU A 354 2.08 10.93 29.32
CA LEU A 354 1.02 10.02 29.71
C LEU A 354 0.43 9.22 28.53
N ASP A 355 1.08 9.20 27.36
CA ASP A 355 0.75 8.24 26.29
C ASP A 355 0.75 6.82 26.89
N GLY A 356 -0.34 6.08 26.69
CA GLY A 356 -0.48 4.72 27.24
C GLY A 356 -1.24 4.62 28.57
N LYS A 357 -1.60 5.75 29.22
CA LYS A 357 -2.26 5.75 30.54
C LYS A 357 -3.79 5.64 30.46
N LEU A 358 -4.42 6.04 29.35
CA LEU A 358 -5.87 5.89 29.19
C LEU A 358 -6.27 4.42 29.18
N ARG A 359 -5.47 3.51 28.60
CA ARG A 359 -5.82 2.08 28.61
C ARG A 359 -5.84 1.49 30.01
N VAL A 360 -4.95 1.94 30.91
CA VAL A 360 -4.95 1.51 32.33
C VAL A 360 -6.23 1.97 33.03
N ALA A 361 -6.61 3.25 32.85
CA ALA A 361 -7.84 3.79 33.40
C ALA A 361 -9.09 3.12 32.81
N TRP A 362 -9.07 2.87 31.50
CA TRP A 362 -10.11 2.13 30.78
C TRP A 362 -10.27 0.71 31.33
N ARG A 363 -9.17 -0.05 31.52
CA ARG A 363 -9.19 -1.43 32.04
C ARG A 363 -9.86 -1.47 33.41
N SER A 364 -9.49 -0.56 34.30
CA SER A 364 -10.09 -0.42 35.63
C SER A 364 -11.58 -0.06 35.58
N ALA A 365 -11.99 0.79 34.63
CA ALA A 365 -13.40 1.14 34.45
C ALA A 365 -14.22 -0.01 33.87
N TYR A 366 -13.67 -0.71 32.87
CA TYR A 366 -14.25 -1.89 32.25
C TYR A 366 -14.51 -3.00 33.27
N GLN A 367 -13.50 -3.36 34.08
CA GLN A 367 -13.63 -4.40 35.12
C GLN A 367 -14.69 -4.07 36.18
N ARG A 368 -14.94 -2.77 36.44
CA ARG A 368 -16.00 -2.31 37.35
C ARG A 368 -17.37 -2.16 36.68
N GLY A 369 -17.53 -2.61 35.43
CA GLY A 369 -18.77 -2.49 34.67
C GLY A 369 -19.20 -1.04 34.38
N LYS A 370 -18.26 -0.07 34.43
CA LYS A 370 -18.59 1.33 34.17
C LYS A 370 -18.86 1.56 32.68
N LYS A 371 -19.75 2.50 32.37
CA LYS A 371 -20.01 2.97 31.00
C LYS A 371 -19.01 4.04 30.53
N ARG A 372 -18.43 4.78 31.49
CA ARG A 372 -17.52 5.90 31.29
C ARG A 372 -16.45 5.94 32.37
N TYR A 373 -15.35 6.61 32.08
CA TYR A 373 -14.32 6.95 33.06
C TYR A 373 -13.80 8.36 32.82
N ASN A 374 -13.28 8.99 33.87
CA ASN A 374 -12.67 10.31 33.77
C ASN A 374 -11.15 10.16 33.87
N PHE A 375 -10.42 10.93 33.07
CA PHE A 375 -8.97 11.03 33.14
C PHE A 375 -8.59 12.49 32.89
N ASN A 376 -7.85 13.11 33.82
CA ASN A 376 -7.50 14.54 33.79
C ASN A 376 -8.71 15.47 33.58
N GLY A 377 -9.86 15.16 34.18
CA GLY A 377 -11.10 15.94 34.04
C GLY A 377 -11.90 15.68 32.76
N ASP A 378 -11.34 14.94 31.80
CA ASP A 378 -12.05 14.58 30.57
C ASP A 378 -12.82 13.27 30.69
N PRO A 379 -14.06 13.20 30.18
CA PRO A 379 -14.82 11.96 30.12
C PRO A 379 -14.46 11.13 28.87
N TYR A 380 -14.24 9.83 29.09
CA TYR A 380 -13.99 8.82 28.08
C TYR A 380 -15.04 7.70 28.16
N LEU A 381 -15.24 7.01 27.04
CA LEU A 381 -16.18 5.90 26.94
C LEU A 381 -15.47 4.57 27.18
N VAL A 382 -16.15 3.63 27.84
CA VAL A 382 -15.66 2.25 27.96
C VAL A 382 -16.07 1.40 26.75
N PHE A 383 -17.26 1.68 26.21
CA PHE A 383 -17.84 1.00 25.05
C PHE A 383 -18.21 2.01 23.97
N ASP A 384 -18.19 1.59 22.71
CA ASP A 384 -18.67 2.40 21.59
C ASP A 384 -20.21 2.42 21.52
N LEU A 385 -20.76 3.01 20.46
CA LEU A 385 -22.22 3.11 20.26
C LEU A 385 -22.87 1.74 20.02
N GLN A 386 -22.11 0.75 19.55
CA GLN A 386 -22.55 -0.62 19.31
C GLN A 386 -22.41 -1.50 20.57
N GLY A 387 -21.84 -0.98 21.67
CA GLY A 387 -21.57 -1.73 22.89
C GLY A 387 -20.29 -2.57 22.83
N ARG A 388 -19.45 -2.38 21.81
CA ARG A 388 -18.13 -3.03 21.70
C ARG A 388 -17.11 -2.33 22.60
N PRO A 389 -16.10 -3.04 23.13
CA PRO A 389 -15.02 -2.44 23.93
C PRO A 389 -14.30 -1.33 23.17
N PHE A 390 -14.25 -0.13 23.73
CA PHE A 390 -13.60 1.03 23.12
C PHE A 390 -12.19 1.24 23.69
N VAL A 391 -11.36 0.21 23.53
CA VAL A 391 -10.03 0.09 24.14
C VAL A 391 -9.05 1.13 23.57
N PRO A 392 -8.43 2.00 24.38
CA PRO A 392 -7.38 2.89 23.91
C PRO A 392 -6.13 2.13 23.43
N GLN A 393 -5.55 2.60 22.34
CA GLN A 393 -4.41 1.98 21.68
C GLN A 393 -3.31 2.98 21.34
N VAL A 394 -2.05 2.63 21.60
CA VAL A 394 -0.89 3.21 20.92
C VAL A 394 -0.53 2.40 19.66
N CYS A 395 0.51 2.82 18.95
CA CYS A 395 0.89 2.22 17.66
C CYS A 395 1.23 0.72 17.77
N ILE A 396 1.90 0.31 18.85
CA ILE A 396 2.31 -1.09 19.04
C ILE A 396 1.13 -1.95 19.52
N ASP A 397 0.19 -1.37 20.27
CA ASP A 397 -1.03 -2.06 20.70
C ASP A 397 -1.84 -2.53 19.50
N PHE A 398 -1.90 -1.72 18.44
CA PHE A 398 -2.57 -2.13 17.22
C PHE A 398 -2.01 -3.45 16.68
N LEU A 399 -0.70 -3.68 16.81
CA LEU A 399 -0.07 -4.92 16.35
C LEU A 399 -0.37 -6.09 17.29
N THR A 400 -0.22 -5.88 18.60
CA THR A 400 -0.45 -6.93 19.60
C THR A 400 -1.93 -7.30 19.70
N ASP A 401 -2.81 -6.30 19.76
CA ASP A 401 -4.26 -6.48 19.79
C ASP A 401 -4.75 -7.18 18.52
N THR A 402 -4.20 -6.83 17.34
CA THR A 402 -4.56 -7.50 16.10
C THR A 402 -4.23 -9.00 16.15
N LEU A 403 -3.04 -9.39 16.60
CA LEU A 403 -2.64 -10.80 16.69
C LEU A 403 -3.42 -11.55 17.78
N GLU A 404 -3.66 -10.93 18.93
CA GLU A 404 -4.47 -11.50 20.00
C GLU A 404 -5.91 -11.72 19.56
N ARG A 405 -6.56 -10.71 18.97
CA ARG A 405 -7.91 -10.83 18.40
C ARG A 405 -7.98 -11.91 17.33
N ALA A 406 -6.99 -11.98 16.44
CA ALA A 406 -6.92 -13.03 15.41
C ALA A 406 -6.83 -14.43 16.01
N SER A 407 -6.28 -14.56 17.22
CA SER A 407 -6.21 -15.81 17.98
C SER A 407 -7.45 -16.12 18.84
N GLY A 408 -8.41 -15.20 18.91
CA GLY A 408 -9.61 -15.28 19.74
C GLY A 408 -9.50 -14.60 21.11
N THR A 409 -8.38 -13.94 21.42
CA THR A 409 -8.20 -13.20 22.66
C THR A 409 -8.76 -11.78 22.51
N TRP A 410 -9.86 -11.47 23.20
CA TRP A 410 -10.42 -10.12 23.19
C TRP A 410 -11.30 -9.81 24.40
N TRP A 411 -11.59 -8.52 24.59
CA TRP A 411 -12.50 -8.04 25.62
C TRP A 411 -13.96 -8.34 25.24
N ARG A 412 -14.76 -8.74 26.23
CA ARG A 412 -16.21 -8.96 26.04
C ARG A 412 -16.94 -7.63 25.82
N ASP A 413 -18.00 -7.70 25.02
CA ASP A 413 -18.92 -6.60 24.78
C ASP A 413 -19.82 -6.33 25.99
N ARG A 414 -20.55 -5.22 25.94
CA ARG A 414 -21.41 -4.76 27.04
C ARG A 414 -22.55 -5.73 27.39
N THR A 415 -22.87 -6.67 26.50
CA THR A 415 -23.94 -7.66 26.72
C THR A 415 -23.55 -8.78 27.69
N ARG A 416 -22.25 -8.94 27.97
CA ARG A 416 -21.70 -9.97 28.86
C ARG A 416 -20.99 -9.34 30.07
N PRO A 417 -20.83 -10.09 31.19
CA PRO A 417 -20.04 -9.62 32.32
C PRO A 417 -18.61 -9.25 31.89
N PRO A 418 -18.02 -8.17 32.43
CA PRO A 418 -16.69 -7.73 32.06
C PRO A 418 -15.64 -8.81 32.28
N ALA A 419 -15.08 -9.31 31.18
CA ALA A 419 -13.96 -10.23 31.17
C ALA A 419 -13.17 -10.08 29.86
N ARG A 420 -12.02 -10.75 29.79
CA ARG A 420 -11.26 -10.94 28.56
C ARG A 420 -11.36 -12.42 28.21
N ASP A 421 -11.91 -12.71 27.04
CA ASP A 421 -11.84 -14.06 26.47
C ASP A 421 -10.38 -14.30 26.07
N VAL A 422 -9.84 -15.46 26.44
CA VAL A 422 -8.45 -15.86 26.14
C VAL A 422 -8.50 -16.93 25.05
N GLY A 423 -7.96 -16.57 23.89
CA GLY A 423 -7.77 -17.43 22.74
C GLY A 423 -6.44 -18.17 22.80
N ARG A 424 -5.83 -18.37 21.62
CA ARG A 424 -4.57 -19.14 21.52
C ARG A 424 -3.30 -18.32 21.77
N LEU A 425 -3.41 -16.99 21.77
CA LEU A 425 -2.31 -16.08 22.08
C LEU A 425 -2.77 -15.07 23.13
N ASP A 426 -2.02 -14.99 24.22
CA ASP A 426 -2.15 -13.92 25.20
C ASP A 426 -0.77 -13.37 25.52
N PHE A 427 -0.45 -12.19 25.01
CA PHE A 427 0.85 -11.57 25.24
C PHE A 427 1.09 -11.25 26.73
N SER A 428 0.03 -11.13 27.53
CA SER A 428 0.16 -10.91 28.97
C SER A 428 0.78 -12.09 29.73
N ALA A 429 0.79 -13.28 29.12
CA ALA A 429 1.46 -14.46 29.66
C ALA A 429 3.00 -14.43 29.45
N TYR A 430 3.50 -13.65 28.50
CA TYR A 430 4.92 -13.59 28.14
C TYR A 430 5.63 -12.41 28.80
N GLU A 431 4.96 -11.27 28.89
CA GLU A 431 5.54 -10.04 29.41
C GLU A 431 4.44 -9.18 30.00
N ASN A 432 4.82 -8.26 30.89
CA ASN A 432 3.91 -7.29 31.43
C ASN A 432 3.22 -6.51 30.28
N PRO A 433 1.87 -6.54 30.20
CA PRO A 433 1.13 -5.87 29.13
C PRO A 433 1.43 -4.39 28.99
N ASP A 434 1.80 -3.73 30.09
CA ASP A 434 2.09 -2.31 30.10
C ASP A 434 3.54 -2.02 29.63
N LEU A 435 4.45 -3.01 29.73
CA LEU A 435 5.80 -2.93 29.16
C LEU A 435 5.83 -3.26 27.66
N LEU A 436 5.02 -4.22 27.19
CA LEU A 436 4.91 -4.54 25.77
C LEU A 436 4.39 -3.38 24.90
N ARG A 437 3.78 -2.38 25.54
CA ARG A 437 3.41 -1.08 24.91
C ARG A 437 4.62 -0.27 24.46
N GLN A 438 5.84 -0.70 24.80
CA GLN A 438 7.09 -0.10 24.35
C GLN A 438 7.65 -0.91 23.19
N VAL A 439 7.88 -0.24 22.05
CA VAL A 439 8.45 -0.89 20.85
C VAL A 439 9.75 -1.66 21.14
N PRO A 440 10.72 -1.15 21.93
CA PRO A 440 11.90 -1.93 22.29
C PRO A 440 11.61 -3.24 23.01
N ARG A 441 10.55 -3.30 23.84
CA ARG A 441 10.15 -4.52 24.56
C ARG A 441 9.53 -5.54 23.62
N PHE A 442 8.64 -5.11 22.71
CA PHE A 442 8.12 -6.01 21.68
C PHE A 442 9.23 -6.53 20.75
N THR A 443 10.23 -5.71 20.42
CA THR A 443 11.40 -6.18 19.65
C THR A 443 12.26 -7.16 20.44
N ALA A 444 12.42 -6.98 21.75
CA ALA A 444 13.13 -7.93 22.62
C ALA A 444 12.39 -9.27 22.67
N LEU A 445 11.07 -9.25 22.92
CA LEU A 445 10.21 -10.44 22.87
C LEU A 445 10.38 -11.19 21.54
N ALA A 446 10.35 -10.48 20.41
CA ALA A 446 10.51 -11.11 19.10
C ALA A 446 11.91 -11.72 18.88
N ARG A 447 12.97 -11.21 19.55
CA ARG A 447 14.31 -11.82 19.51
C ARG A 447 14.42 -13.04 20.41
N GLU A 448 13.75 -13.00 21.56
CA GLU A 448 13.71 -14.08 22.55
C GLU A 448 12.87 -15.27 22.06
N HIS A 449 11.94 -15.03 21.12
CA HIS A 449 11.06 -16.03 20.53
C HIS A 449 11.28 -16.21 19.01
N PRO A 450 12.44 -16.72 18.57
CA PRO A 450 12.73 -16.95 17.16
C PRO A 450 11.85 -18.02 16.50
N GLU A 451 11.19 -18.86 17.29
CA GLU A 451 10.14 -19.79 16.85
C GLU A 451 8.84 -19.08 16.44
N MET A 452 8.60 -17.87 16.97
CA MET A 452 7.44 -17.05 16.62
C MET A 452 7.75 -16.05 15.51
N PHE A 453 8.95 -15.46 15.53
CA PHE A 453 9.30 -14.33 14.67
C PHE A 453 10.65 -14.49 13.99
N GLU A 454 10.76 -13.96 12.77
CA GLU A 454 12.00 -13.70 12.07
C GLU A 454 12.28 -12.19 12.08
N ILE A 455 13.49 -11.78 12.48
CA ILE A 455 13.86 -10.37 12.59
C ILE A 455 14.91 -10.00 11.54
N TYR A 456 14.70 -8.86 10.89
CA TYR A 456 15.68 -8.22 10.03
C TYR A 456 15.87 -6.76 10.45
N GLU A 457 17.12 -6.34 10.57
CA GLU A 457 17.47 -4.95 10.91
C GLU A 457 18.34 -4.36 9.80
N PRO A 458 17.82 -3.42 8.99
CA PRO A 458 18.62 -2.82 7.94
C PRO A 458 19.85 -2.11 8.54
N PRO A 459 21.05 -2.32 7.99
CA PRO A 459 22.26 -1.62 8.41
C PRO A 459 22.06 -0.11 8.40
N TRP A 460 22.61 0.61 9.38
CA TRP A 460 22.34 2.04 9.54
C TRP A 460 22.71 2.88 8.30
N ARG A 461 23.71 2.47 7.52
CA ARG A 461 24.20 3.15 6.32
C ARG A 461 23.21 3.12 5.15
N VAL A 462 22.34 2.12 5.10
CA VAL A 462 21.36 1.96 4.01
C VAL A 462 19.97 2.48 4.39
N ARG A 463 19.79 2.99 5.61
CA ARG A 463 18.49 3.47 6.08
C ARG A 463 18.12 4.77 5.39
N VAL A 464 17.03 4.73 4.62
CA VAL A 464 16.51 5.90 3.91
C VAL A 464 15.36 6.54 4.68
N LYS A 465 15.41 7.86 4.82
CA LYS A 465 14.32 8.65 5.40
C LYS A 465 13.10 8.62 4.49
N ILE A 466 11.92 8.34 5.05
CA ILE A 466 10.66 8.21 4.30
C ILE A 466 10.25 9.54 3.64
N GLY A 467 10.68 10.68 4.20
CA GLY A 467 10.51 12.01 3.58
C GLY A 467 11.22 12.17 2.23
N LEU A 468 12.23 11.34 1.95
CA LEU A 468 12.89 11.25 0.65
C LEU A 468 12.21 10.15 -0.18
N LEU A 469 10.90 10.32 -0.43
CA LEU A 469 10.03 9.23 -0.88
C LEU A 469 10.59 8.46 -2.08
N ARG A 470 11.17 9.14 -3.08
CA ARG A 470 11.74 8.48 -4.25
C ARG A 470 12.87 7.52 -3.86
N LEU A 471 13.87 8.01 -3.12
CA LEU A 471 14.98 7.18 -2.61
C LEU A 471 14.47 6.07 -1.70
N PHE A 472 13.43 6.34 -0.91
CA PHE A 472 12.83 5.33 -0.04
C PHE A 472 12.15 4.22 -0.82
N ILE A 473 11.43 4.55 -1.90
CA ILE A 473 10.85 3.56 -2.82
C ILE A 473 11.97 2.77 -3.52
N ASP A 474 13.01 3.44 -4.02
CA ASP A 474 14.14 2.77 -4.67
C ASP A 474 14.84 1.78 -3.70
N TYR A 475 14.94 2.15 -2.40
CA TYR A 475 15.38 1.24 -1.34
C TYR A 475 14.44 0.02 -1.18
N LEU A 476 13.12 0.23 -1.16
CA LEU A 476 12.17 -0.88 -1.05
C LEU A 476 12.20 -1.80 -2.27
N ILE A 477 12.50 -1.30 -3.48
CA ILE A 477 12.70 -2.11 -4.68
C ILE A 477 13.90 -3.03 -4.52
N ALA A 478 15.02 -2.48 -4.05
CA ALA A 478 16.25 -3.24 -3.83
C ALA A 478 16.08 -4.35 -2.76
N GLU A 479 15.20 -4.11 -1.78
CA GLU A 479 14.98 -4.98 -0.62
C GLU A 479 13.62 -5.70 -0.64
N THR A 480 13.05 -5.97 -1.83
CA THR A 480 11.69 -6.54 -1.96
C THR A 480 11.47 -7.85 -1.20
N ASP A 481 12.49 -8.71 -1.07
CA ASP A 481 12.41 -9.95 -0.27
C ASP A 481 12.33 -9.71 1.25
N GLN A 482 12.86 -8.58 1.71
CA GLN A 482 12.88 -8.23 3.13
C GLN A 482 11.54 -7.70 3.62
N TYR A 483 10.64 -7.32 2.72
CA TYR A 483 9.41 -6.61 3.04
C TYR A 483 8.21 -7.18 2.28
N ILE A 484 7.52 -8.15 2.89
CA ILE A 484 6.36 -8.81 2.29
C ILE A 484 5.07 -8.53 3.08
N PRO A 485 3.88 -8.71 2.49
CA PRO A 485 2.63 -8.65 3.25
C PRO A 485 2.65 -9.59 4.46
N GLY A 486 2.22 -9.09 5.62
CA GLY A 486 2.30 -9.81 6.90
C GLY A 486 3.45 -9.36 7.79
N ASP A 487 4.49 -8.77 7.23
CA ASP A 487 5.61 -8.24 8.01
C ASP A 487 5.16 -7.04 8.86
N ILE A 488 5.66 -7.00 10.09
CA ILE A 488 5.60 -5.83 10.95
C ILE A 488 6.84 -4.98 10.68
N VAL A 489 6.65 -3.69 10.42
CA VAL A 489 7.73 -2.74 10.18
C VAL A 489 7.73 -1.67 11.26
N LEU A 490 8.90 -1.49 11.88
CA LEU A 490 9.16 -0.47 12.88
C LEU A 490 9.97 0.65 12.23
N ILE A 491 9.46 1.89 12.32
CA ILE A 491 10.16 3.09 11.86
C ILE A 491 10.55 3.95 13.05
N LYS A 492 11.69 4.63 12.97
CA LYS A 492 12.20 5.50 14.04
C LYS A 492 12.76 6.79 13.47
N GLY A 493 12.56 7.89 14.20
CA GLY A 493 13.11 9.19 13.84
C GLY A 493 12.41 10.33 14.58
N LYS A 494 12.90 11.55 14.38
CA LYS A 494 12.32 12.77 14.96
C LYS A 494 10.95 13.06 14.35
N THR A 495 10.06 13.69 15.10
CA THR A 495 8.73 14.10 14.64
C THR A 495 8.64 15.62 14.55
N PRO A 496 7.68 16.18 13.79
CA PRO A 496 7.47 17.63 13.75
C PRO A 496 7.18 18.25 15.12
N TRP A 497 6.49 17.50 15.98
CA TRP A 497 6.03 17.94 17.30
C TRP A 497 7.04 17.66 18.43
N ASP A 498 7.99 16.73 18.25
CA ASP A 498 9.11 16.52 19.16
C ASP A 498 10.43 16.38 18.39
N ARG A 499 11.19 17.47 18.40
CA ARG A 499 12.51 17.56 17.73
C ARG A 499 13.66 17.07 18.60
N ARG A 500 13.42 16.84 19.90
CA ARG A 500 14.45 16.46 20.88
C ARG A 500 14.64 14.95 20.92
N ARG A 501 13.55 14.18 20.80
CA ARG A 501 13.58 12.72 20.89
C ARG A 501 13.17 12.04 19.60
N ALA A 502 13.74 10.87 19.34
CA ALA A 502 13.32 10.01 18.25
C ALA A 502 12.18 9.11 18.73
N HIS A 503 11.10 9.07 17.98
CA HIS A 503 9.89 8.30 18.30
C HIS A 503 9.76 7.11 17.37
N TYR A 504 9.28 6.00 17.92
CA TYR A 504 8.93 4.82 17.13
C TYR A 504 7.52 4.95 16.54
N HIS A 505 7.29 4.21 15.46
CA HIS A 505 5.97 3.93 14.95
C HIS A 505 6.01 2.58 14.23
N SER A 506 4.86 1.90 14.17
CA SER A 506 4.79 0.49 13.85
C SER A 506 3.56 0.20 13.00
N PHE A 507 3.72 -0.69 12.02
CA PHE A 507 2.67 -1.04 11.07
C PHE A 507 2.80 -2.50 10.63
N PHE A 508 1.70 -3.08 10.14
CA PHE A 508 1.78 -4.21 9.23
C PHE A 508 1.97 -3.72 7.80
N ILE A 509 2.80 -4.42 7.01
CA ILE A 509 2.68 -4.40 5.55
C ILE A 509 1.41 -5.17 5.20
N TYR A 510 0.44 -4.44 4.67
CA TYR A 510 -0.88 -4.99 4.35
C TYR A 510 -0.88 -5.63 2.96
N GLU A 511 -0.25 -4.97 1.99
CA GLU A 511 -0.29 -5.38 0.59
C GLU A 511 0.92 -4.83 -0.20
N SER A 512 1.33 -5.54 -1.25
CA SER A 512 2.41 -5.19 -2.18
C SER A 512 1.95 -5.17 -3.64
N ASP A 513 2.71 -4.48 -4.48
CA ASP A 513 2.50 -4.42 -5.93
C ASP A 513 2.90 -5.74 -6.58
N PRO A 514 2.00 -6.46 -7.29
CA PRO A 514 2.35 -7.74 -7.90
C PRO A 514 3.42 -7.64 -9.01
N LEU A 515 3.64 -6.48 -9.62
CA LEU A 515 4.70 -6.32 -10.63
C LEU A 515 6.08 -6.24 -9.97
N THR A 516 6.20 -5.34 -8.99
CA THR A 516 7.52 -4.98 -8.43
C THR A 516 7.80 -5.62 -7.08
N GLY A 517 6.80 -6.17 -6.39
CA GLY A 517 6.90 -6.71 -5.03
C GLY A 517 6.99 -5.62 -3.95
N VAL A 518 7.03 -4.34 -4.31
CA VAL A 518 7.16 -3.24 -3.35
C VAL A 518 5.93 -3.15 -2.45
N PRO A 519 6.09 -3.04 -1.11
CA PRO A 519 4.99 -2.74 -0.19
C PRO A 519 4.24 -1.48 -0.59
N LEU A 520 2.94 -1.57 -0.85
CA LEU A 520 2.09 -0.43 -1.23
C LEU A 520 1.34 0.13 -0.05
N TYR A 521 0.74 -0.75 0.74
CA TYR A 521 -0.14 -0.37 1.84
C TYR A 521 0.36 -0.86 3.17
N ILE A 522 0.23 0.03 4.15
CA ILE A 522 0.56 -0.23 5.54
C ILE A 522 -0.67 0.03 6.42
N ALA A 523 -0.86 -0.83 7.42
CA ALA A 523 -1.92 -0.70 8.40
C ALA A 523 -1.31 -0.42 9.77
N GLY A 524 -1.78 0.65 10.42
CA GLY A 524 -1.30 1.00 11.75
C GLY A 524 -2.21 1.99 12.46
N ASN A 525 -1.97 2.18 13.76
CA ASN A 525 -2.65 3.18 14.57
C ASN A 525 -1.75 4.39 14.80
N ALA A 526 -1.98 5.42 14.00
CA ALA A 526 -1.31 6.70 14.11
C ALA A 526 -2.37 7.75 14.46
N GLY A 527 -2.92 7.69 15.66
CA GLY A 527 -4.07 8.51 16.09
C GLY A 527 -5.44 7.86 15.85
N ARG A 528 -5.60 7.10 14.76
CA ARG A 528 -6.69 6.13 14.59
C ARG A 528 -6.20 4.98 13.72
N PRO A 529 -6.67 3.74 13.95
CA PRO A 529 -6.43 2.62 13.05
C PRO A 529 -6.82 2.96 11.62
N THR A 530 -5.89 2.80 10.68
CA THR A 530 -6.10 3.15 9.27
C THR A 530 -5.16 2.37 8.36
N LEU A 531 -5.67 2.05 7.16
CA LEU A 531 -4.88 1.56 6.03
C LEU A 531 -4.45 2.74 5.14
N ARG A 532 -3.16 2.87 4.83
CA ARG A 532 -2.56 4.04 4.16
C ARG A 532 -1.51 3.64 3.13
N ALA A 533 -1.22 4.54 2.19
CA ALA A 533 -0.03 4.48 1.36
C ALA A 533 1.15 5.22 2.05
N TRP A 534 2.38 4.93 1.63
CA TRP A 534 3.60 5.46 2.25
C TRP A 534 3.69 6.99 2.30
N GLU A 535 3.13 7.71 1.31
CA GLU A 535 3.10 9.18 1.29
C GLU A 535 2.45 9.79 2.53
N THR A 536 1.45 9.12 3.11
CA THR A 536 0.80 9.64 4.32
C THR A 536 1.80 9.69 5.49
N GLU A 537 2.62 8.65 5.63
CA GLU A 537 3.64 8.58 6.67
C GLU A 537 4.87 9.42 6.34
N SER A 538 5.23 9.54 5.07
CA SER A 538 6.24 10.47 4.57
C SER A 538 5.93 11.90 4.97
N ARG A 539 4.69 12.37 4.76
CA ARG A 539 4.27 13.73 5.13
C ARG A 539 4.20 13.93 6.64
N ARG A 540 3.69 12.95 7.37
CA ARG A 540 3.50 13.06 8.81
C ARG A 540 4.83 13.06 9.56
N THR A 541 5.74 12.16 9.18
CA THR A 541 7.00 11.93 9.89
C THR A 541 8.18 11.72 8.95
N PRO A 542 8.56 12.75 8.17
CA PRO A 542 9.51 12.63 7.06
C PRO A 542 10.93 12.22 7.48
N LEU A 543 11.30 12.43 8.74
CA LEU A 543 12.64 12.13 9.25
C LEU A 543 12.79 10.70 9.78
N ARG A 544 11.72 9.90 9.72
CA ARG A 544 11.75 8.50 10.12
C ARG A 544 12.28 7.61 9.00
N TYR A 545 12.83 6.48 9.38
CA TYR A 545 13.33 5.42 8.50
C TYR A 545 13.02 4.06 9.13
N ILE A 546 13.04 2.99 8.33
CA ILE A 546 12.85 1.63 8.83
C ILE A 546 14.06 1.23 9.69
N VAL A 547 13.80 0.73 10.89
CA VAL A 547 14.85 0.24 11.82
C VAL A 547 14.81 -1.26 12.02
N THR A 548 13.64 -1.87 11.92
CA THR A 548 13.43 -3.29 12.19
C THR A 548 12.23 -3.76 11.39
N ARG A 549 12.35 -4.94 10.79
CA ARG A 549 11.26 -5.76 10.26
C ARG A 549 11.12 -6.99 11.16
N ILE A 550 9.91 -7.32 11.55
CA ILE A 550 9.54 -8.50 12.34
C ILE A 550 8.53 -9.28 11.50
N ARG A 551 8.86 -10.50 11.11
CA ARG A 551 7.98 -11.38 10.32
C ARG A 551 7.43 -12.48 11.21
N PRO A 552 6.11 -12.56 11.43
CA PRO A 552 5.49 -13.75 11.99
C PRO A 552 5.87 -14.99 11.17
N ARG A 553 6.40 -16.02 11.81
CA ARG A 553 6.64 -17.30 11.14
C ARG A 553 5.31 -17.94 10.77
N THR A 554 5.24 -18.53 9.57
CA THR A 554 4.01 -19.14 9.05
C THR A 554 3.48 -20.23 9.99
N ASP A 555 4.35 -21.14 10.44
CA ASP A 555 3.96 -22.26 11.33
C ASP A 555 3.41 -21.75 12.68
N TRP A 556 4.05 -20.72 13.24
CA TRP A 556 3.57 -20.09 14.45
C TRP A 556 2.23 -19.39 14.23
N LEU A 557 2.10 -18.62 13.15
CA LEU A 557 0.86 -17.91 12.87
C LEU A 557 -0.32 -18.88 12.67
N GLU A 558 -0.10 -19.99 11.96
CA GLU A 558 -1.06 -21.09 11.81
C GLU A 558 -1.45 -21.74 13.15
N SER A 559 -0.51 -21.82 14.09
CA SER A 559 -0.80 -22.38 15.42
C SER A 559 -1.78 -21.49 16.19
N ILE A 560 -1.68 -20.17 16.07
CA ILE A 560 -2.50 -19.22 16.85
C ILE A 560 -3.80 -18.81 16.14
N VAL A 561 -3.83 -18.79 14.81
CA VAL A 561 -5.04 -18.42 14.04
C VAL A 561 -5.78 -19.67 13.55
N ARG A 562 -7.10 -19.57 13.39
CA ARG A 562 -7.90 -20.62 12.74
C ARG A 562 -8.32 -20.12 11.35
N PRO A 563 -7.56 -20.42 10.28
CA PRO A 563 -8.00 -20.06 8.94
C PRO A 563 -9.23 -20.88 8.57
N ASN A 564 -10.22 -20.26 7.93
CA ASN A 564 -11.33 -21.00 7.33
C ASN A 564 -10.78 -21.84 6.18
N SER A 565 -10.95 -23.16 6.24
CA SER A 565 -10.31 -24.11 5.32
C SER A 565 -10.89 -24.11 3.90
N SER A 566 -12.08 -23.54 3.69
CA SER A 566 -12.89 -23.76 2.48
C SER A 566 -12.97 -22.58 1.50
N THR A 567 -12.46 -21.40 1.81
CA THR A 567 -12.63 -20.23 0.93
C THR A 567 -11.43 -20.08 -0.01
N GLU A 568 -11.71 -19.93 -1.31
CA GLU A 568 -10.73 -19.45 -2.27
C GLU A 568 -10.17 -18.11 -1.78
N LEU A 569 -8.86 -17.91 -1.90
CA LEU A 569 -8.21 -16.70 -1.42
C LEU A 569 -8.53 -15.55 -2.36
N GLU A 570 -9.42 -14.66 -1.94
CA GLU A 570 -9.64 -13.38 -2.62
C GLU A 570 -8.70 -12.30 -2.10
N PRO A 571 -8.30 -11.34 -2.95
CA PRO A 571 -7.63 -10.15 -2.49
C PRO A 571 -8.47 -9.40 -1.44
N PRO A 572 -7.88 -9.03 -0.29
CA PRO A 572 -8.59 -8.34 0.78
C PRO A 572 -9.03 -6.95 0.33
N SER A 573 -10.08 -6.38 0.94
CA SER A 573 -10.46 -5.00 0.66
C SER A 573 -9.30 -4.01 0.93
N LEU A 574 -9.17 -2.99 0.07
CA LEU A 574 -8.26 -1.85 0.26
C LEU A 574 -8.98 -0.64 0.94
N GLY A 575 -10.28 -0.78 1.28
CA GLY A 575 -11.09 0.17 2.06
C GLY A 575 -11.22 -0.25 3.54
N PRO A 576 -11.57 0.64 4.52
CA PRO A 576 -11.96 2.05 4.48
C PRO A 576 -10.95 3.02 5.16
N GLY A 577 -9.63 2.82 5.02
CA GLY A 577 -8.63 3.79 5.53
C GLY A 577 -8.70 5.14 4.79
N ARG A 578 -8.51 6.28 5.49
CA ARG A 578 -8.45 7.63 4.87
C ARG A 578 -7.33 7.64 3.81
N GLY A 579 -7.62 8.25 2.65
CA GLY A 579 -6.61 8.65 1.68
C GLY A 579 -6.16 10.08 1.92
#